data_AF-H5SMS4-F1
#
_entry.id   AF-H5SMS4-F1
#
_cell.length_a   1.000
_cell.length_b   1.000
_cell.length_c   1.000
_cell.angle_alpha   90.00
_cell.angle_beta   90.00
_cell.angle_gamma   90.00
#
_symmetry.space_group_name_H-M   'P 1'
#
loop_
_entity.id
_entity.type
_entity.pdbx_description
1 polymer ?
#
loop_
_entity_poly.entity_id
_entity_poly.type
_entity_poly.pdbx_seq_one_letter_code
_entity_poly.pdbx_strand_id
1 'polypeptide(L)' 'MTTKEKKPSRPEQEAMPFTRANYRLLVIGALILVVGYALLLQPANFVDSKVFSVALYVAPWVILGGIGTLIYAILKK' A
#
# COMPACT_ATOMS: atom_id res chain seq x y z
N MET A 1 -24.08 -9.86 -51.86
CA MET A 1 -23.77 -9.00 -50.70
C MET A 1 -24.17 -9.75 -49.44
N THR A 2 -23.22 -10.33 -48.71
CA THR A 2 -23.48 -11.04 -47.44
C THR A 2 -23.09 -10.13 -46.29
N THR A 3 -24.09 -9.55 -45.61
CA THR A 3 -23.93 -8.75 -44.40
C THR A 3 -23.38 -9.63 -43.29
N LYS A 4 -22.12 -9.38 -42.90
CA LYS A 4 -21.52 -9.95 -41.69
C LYS A 4 -22.18 -9.31 -40.48
N GLU A 5 -22.98 -10.07 -39.74
CA GLU A 5 -23.52 -9.65 -38.45
C GLU A 5 -22.39 -9.33 -37.47
N LYS A 6 -22.40 -8.10 -36.95
CA LYS A 6 -21.47 -7.60 -35.93
C LYS A 6 -21.93 -8.14 -34.58
N LYS A 7 -21.28 -9.21 -34.11
CA LYS A 7 -21.45 -9.81 -32.78
C LYS A 7 -21.46 -8.70 -31.71
N PRO A 8 -22.38 -8.72 -30.72
CA PRO A 8 -22.43 -7.67 -29.70
C PRO A 8 -21.11 -7.70 -28.92
N SER A 9 -20.34 -6.63 -29.05
CA SER A 9 -19.15 -6.37 -28.25
C SER A 9 -19.58 -6.38 -26.79
N ARG A 10 -19.11 -7.38 -26.03
CA ARG A 10 -19.25 -7.41 -24.58
C ARG A 10 -18.77 -6.06 -24.04
N PRO A 11 -19.46 -5.48 -23.03
CA PRO A 11 -18.96 -4.27 -22.39
C PRO A 11 -17.51 -4.55 -22.02
N GLU A 12 -16.61 -3.71 -22.53
CA GLU A 12 -15.19 -3.73 -22.16
C GLU A 12 -15.17 -3.74 -20.64
N GLN A 13 -14.90 -4.91 -20.05
CA GLN A 13 -14.68 -5.00 -18.62
C GLN A 13 -13.47 -4.12 -18.41
N GLU A 14 -13.67 -2.94 -17.81
CA GLU A 14 -12.59 -2.03 -17.46
C GLU A 14 -11.49 -2.86 -16.82
N ALA A 15 -10.42 -3.07 -17.58
CA ALA A 15 -9.33 -3.90 -17.13
C ALA A 15 -8.76 -3.17 -15.91
N MET A 16 -8.86 -3.82 -14.74
CA MET A 16 -8.32 -3.24 -13.51
C MET A 16 -6.86 -2.81 -13.77
N PRO A 17 -6.47 -1.60 -13.34
CA PRO A 17 -5.16 -1.03 -13.69
C PRO A 17 -3.99 -1.85 -13.11
N PHE A 18 -4.26 -2.67 -12.10
CA PHE A 18 -3.28 -3.55 -11.47
C PHE A 18 -3.80 -4.98 -11.35
N THR A 19 -2.88 -5.93 -11.19
CA THR A 19 -3.23 -7.32 -10.89
C THR A 19 -3.75 -7.47 -9.46
N ARG A 20 -4.46 -8.57 -9.17
CA ARG A 20 -4.91 -8.90 -7.80
C ARG A 20 -3.74 -8.98 -6.81
N ALA A 21 -2.57 -9.43 -7.26
CA ALA A 21 -1.39 -9.54 -6.40
C ALA A 21 -0.89 -8.16 -5.96
N ASN A 22 -0.92 -7.17 -6.86
CA ASN A 22 -0.55 -5.81 -6.56
C ASN A 22 -1.51 -5.14 -5.58
N TYR A 23 -2.81 -5.35 -5.75
CA TYR A 23 -3.79 -4.86 -4.76
C TYR A 23 -3.53 -5.43 -3.37
N ARG A 24 -3.14 -6.70 -3.27
CA ARG A 24 -2.74 -7.29 -1.98
C ARG A 24 -1.51 -6.59 -1.40
N LEU A 25 -0.50 -6.29 -2.22
CA LEU A 25 0.68 -5.54 -1.78
C LEU A 25 0.35 -4.10 -1.36
N LEU A 26 -0.59 -3.44 -2.05
CA LEU A 26 -1.07 -2.11 -1.66
C LEU A 26 -1.70 -2.14 -0.27
N VAL A 27 -2.57 -3.12 0.00
CA VAL A 27 -3.19 -3.29 1.32
C VAL A 27 -2.13 -3.54 2.39
N ILE A 28 -1.16 -4.41 2.12
CA ILE A 28 -0.06 -4.68 3.05
C ILE A 28 0.75 -3.41 3.34
N GLY A 29 1.13 -2.65 2.31
CA GLY A 29 1.84 -1.38 2.47
C GLY A 29 1.06 -0.37 3.30
N ALA A 30 -0.25 -0.26 3.08
CA ALA A 30 -1.13 0.61 3.88
C ALA A 30 -1.19 0.17 5.36
N LEU A 31 -1.31 -1.14 5.63
CA LEU A 31 -1.32 -1.66 7.00
C LEU A 31 0.01 -1.40 7.71
N ILE A 32 1.16 -1.54 7.01
CA ILE A 32 2.47 -1.22 7.56
C ILE A 32 2.55 0.26 7.96
N LEU A 33 2.01 1.17 7.13
CA LEU A 33 1.95 2.60 7.48
C LEU A 33 1.09 2.84 8.72
N VAL A 34 -0.09 2.23 8.80
CA VAL A 34 -0.95 2.33 9.98
C VAL A 34 -0.21 1.91 11.24
N VAL A 35 0.53 0.79 11.19
CA VAL A 35 1.36 0.33 12.30
C VAL A 35 2.48 1.33 12.62
N GLY A 36 3.18 1.84 11.61
CA GLY A 36 4.26 2.82 11.78
C GLY A 36 3.79 4.10 12.48
N TYR A 37 2.65 4.64 12.07
CA TYR A 37 2.06 5.82 12.73
C TYR A 37 1.47 5.48 14.11
N ALA A 38 0.90 4.29 14.29
CA ALA A 38 0.40 3.83 15.60
C ALA A 38 1.52 3.76 16.65
N LEU A 39 2.75 3.39 16.26
CA LEU A 39 3.91 3.42 17.15
C LEU A 39 4.19 4.82 17.71
N LEU A 40 3.93 5.88 16.92
CA LEU A 40 4.13 7.27 17.34
C LEU A 40 3.05 7.77 18.31
N LEU A 41 1.84 7.21 18.24
CA LEU A 41 0.70 7.61 19.05
C LEU A 41 0.79 7.17 20.53
N GLN A 42 1.78 6.36 20.92
CA GLN A 42 1.87 5.85 22.28
C GLN A 42 2.14 7.01 23.27
N PRO A 43 1.28 7.23 24.29
CA PRO A 43 1.36 8.37 25.21
C PRO A 43 2.61 8.39 26.11
N ALA A 44 3.36 7.28 26.16
CA ALA A 44 4.61 7.17 26.92
C ALA A 44 5.84 7.76 26.21
N ASN A 45 5.68 8.33 25.00
CA ASN A 45 6.77 8.86 24.18
C ASN A 45 7.11 10.33 24.44
N PHE A 46 6.69 10.93 25.56
CA PHE A 46 7.37 12.14 26.02
C PHE A 46 8.82 11.75 26.28
N VAL A 47 9.68 12.15 25.35
CA VAL A 47 11.08 11.74 25.27
C VAL A 47 11.77 12.15 26.55
N ASP A 48 11.85 11.22 27.51
CA ASP A 48 12.86 11.30 28.54
C ASP A 48 14.18 11.07 27.80
N SER A 49 15.02 12.10 27.77
CA SER A 49 16.31 12.07 27.07
C SER A 49 17.25 10.98 27.58
N LYS A 50 16.88 10.28 28.66
CA LYS A 50 17.59 9.16 29.25
C LYS A 50 17.07 7.77 28.84
N VAL A 51 15.91 7.65 28.21
CA VAL A 51 15.27 6.36 27.90
C VAL A 51 15.09 6.18 26.40
N PHE A 52 15.51 5.02 25.90
CA PHE A 52 15.36 4.67 24.48
C PHE A 52 13.87 4.61 24.08
N SER A 53 13.46 5.48 23.16
CA SER A 53 12.11 5.47 22.60
C SER A 53 12.07 4.60 21.35
N VAL A 54 11.48 3.42 21.46
CA VAL A 54 11.22 2.52 20.33
C VAL A 54 10.47 3.23 19.22
N ALA A 55 9.53 4.13 19.55
CA ALA A 55 8.78 4.90 18.57
C ALA A 55 9.70 5.79 17.70
N LEU A 56 10.65 6.51 18.30
CA LEU A 56 11.54 7.40 17.54
C LEU A 56 12.52 6.66 16.63
N TYR A 57 13.01 5.49 17.05
CA TYR A 57 13.99 4.75 16.25
C TYR A 57 13.36 3.78 15.27
N VAL A 58 12.27 3.10 15.64
CA VAL A 58 11.68 2.03 14.83
C VAL A 58 10.60 2.57 13.88
N ALA A 59 9.77 3.52 14.30
CA ALA A 59 8.67 4.01 13.47
C ALA A 59 9.14 4.59 12.12
N PRO A 60 10.25 5.37 12.03
CA PRO A 60 10.72 5.87 10.74
C PRO A 60 11.03 4.74 9.74
N TRP A 61 11.70 3.67 10.19
CA TRP A 61 12.02 2.52 9.33
C TRP A 61 10.78 1.74 8.92
N VAL A 62 9.81 1.57 9.82
CA VAL A 62 8.52 0.92 9.50
C VAL A 62 7.75 1.73 8.47
N ILE A 63 7.68 3.05 8.64
CA ILE A 63 7.03 3.97 7.69
C ILE A 63 7.71 3.90 6.33
N LEU A 64 9.05 3.96 6.27
CA LEU A 64 9.82 3.84 5.03
C LEU A 64 9.58 2.49 4.35
N GLY A 65 9.50 1.40 5.11
CA GLY A 65 9.14 0.07 4.59
C GLY A 65 7.72 0.04 4.00
N GLY A 66 6.75 0.68 4.65
CA GLY A 66 5.39 0.84 4.15
C GLY A 66 5.33 1.62 2.84
N ILE A 67 5.99 2.77 2.78
CA ILE A 67 6.10 3.60 1.56
C ILE A 67 6.78 2.80 0.44
N GLY A 68 7.91 2.16 0.71
CA GLY A 68 8.62 1.33 -0.26
C GLY A 68 7.77 0.18 -0.80
N THR A 69 6.98 -0.46 0.06
CA THR A 69 6.04 -1.52 -0.34
C THR A 69 4.94 -0.99 -1.26
N LEU A 70 4.38 0.19 -0.97
CA LEU A 70 3.39 0.83 -1.83
C LEU A 70 3.99 1.20 -3.19
N ILE A 71 5.18 1.80 -3.21
CA ILE A 71 5.89 2.12 -4.45
C ILE A 71 6.13 0.84 -5.26
N TYR A 72 6.63 -0.22 -4.62
CA TYR A 72 6.85 -1.51 -5.28
C TYR A 72 5.54 -2.09 -5.86
N ALA A 73 4.44 -2.01 -5.11
CA ALA A 73 3.14 -2.50 -5.55
C ALA A 73 2.59 -1.74 -6.78
N ILE A 74 2.92 -0.45 -6.91
CA ILE A 74 2.53 0.39 -8.05
C ILE A 74 3.44 0.13 -9.25
N LEU A 75 4.75 0.04 -9.04
CA LEU A 75 5.74 -0.10 -10.11
C LEU A 75 5.78 -1.49 -10.72
N LYS A 76 5.52 -2.53 -9.91
CA LYS A 76 5.41 -3.90 -10.42
C LYS A 76 4.20 -3.96 -11.35
N LYS A 77 4.38 -4.31 -12.63
CA LYS A 77 3.25 -4.57 -13.53
C LYS A 77 2.87 -6.04 -13.49
#